data_AF-F0QQS9-F1
#
_entry.id   AF-F0QQS9-F1
#
_cell.length_a   1.000
_cell.length_b   1.000
_cell.length_c   1.000
_cell.angle_alpha   90.00
_cell.angle_beta   90.00
_cell.angle_gamma   90.00
#
_symmetry.space_group_name_H-M   'P 1'
#
loop_
_entity.id
_entity.type
_entity.pdbx_description
1 polymer ?
#
loop_
_entity_poly.entity_id
_entity_poly.type
_entity_poly.pdbx_seq_one_letter_code
_entity_poly.pdbx_strand_id
1 'polypeptide(L)'
;MKDWDQTKNKEMEEKIRDYTVGLRHNCSIGTGWILDYEWPEDETKYPTKWFIATNAHVFEKFDFAKGDNFGQKVSQPCKGSYRSSFQLAVWKEKEGVNQQKKLEKVSVKEAKLFFAARNHLGEKVQKETGDYFHDFIVLEVTFVDQWEAKDATDDFHGKYGKNKKTPLNFFNNGITENEENFEKEKTYNTAYYVGGFPMQSGESMTFNHRRNSKASTLHQSTLNYDLQRVNEGKKSLRGLGDTSFKLKWDGNTSNQKLNGFLYWINQANIGAGGSGSMVVDEDGNLLGLYSFNWGGDLGGVQPIRSYSLNLSGNKKSPKFDLIRGTEGQTISYKSQLEKYYPSKRTFLKERQSQEFNKTF
;
A
#
# COMPACT_ATOMS: atom_id res chain seq x y z
N MET A 1 -16.01 -22.13 -0.88
CA MET A 1 -16.23 -20.69 -0.61
C MET A 1 -16.31 -20.50 0.89
N LYS A 2 -15.44 -19.65 1.45
CA LYS A 2 -15.36 -19.38 2.89
C LYS A 2 -16.39 -18.35 3.32
N ASP A 3 -16.93 -18.51 4.52
CA ASP A 3 -17.75 -17.50 5.19
C ASP A 3 -16.89 -16.56 6.03
N TRP A 4 -17.34 -15.32 6.20
CA TRP A 4 -16.70 -14.38 7.10
C TRP A 4 -16.85 -14.81 8.57
N ASP A 5 -15.74 -14.76 9.30
CA ASP A 5 -15.75 -14.83 10.76
C ASP A 5 -16.12 -13.45 11.31
N GLN A 6 -17.29 -13.34 11.96
CA GLN A 6 -17.83 -12.06 12.42
C GLN A 6 -16.96 -11.42 13.52
N THR A 7 -16.31 -12.21 14.37
CA THR A 7 -15.42 -11.69 15.42
C THR A 7 -14.16 -11.13 14.79
N LYS A 8 -13.51 -11.91 13.92
CA LYS A 8 -12.31 -11.44 13.20
C LYS A 8 -12.59 -10.23 12.32
N ASN A 9 -13.78 -10.14 11.72
CA ASN A 9 -14.17 -8.98 10.94
C ASN A 9 -14.07 -7.69 11.73
N LYS A 10 -14.66 -7.66 12.93
CA LYS A 10 -14.65 -6.45 13.77
C LYS A 10 -13.23 -6.08 14.18
N GLU A 11 -12.43 -7.05 14.63
CA GLU A 11 -11.04 -6.83 15.02
C GLU A 11 -10.18 -6.30 13.87
N MET A 12 -10.32 -6.91 12.68
CA MET A 12 -9.55 -6.50 11.51
C MET A 12 -10.03 -5.16 10.97
N GLU A 13 -11.33 -4.87 10.98
CA GLU A 13 -11.89 -3.58 10.60
C GLU A 13 -11.31 -2.46 11.47
N GLU A 14 -11.36 -2.61 12.80
CA GLU A 14 -10.79 -1.66 13.75
C GLU A 14 -9.28 -1.45 13.51
N LYS A 15 -8.54 -2.54 13.25
CA LYS A 15 -7.11 -2.46 12.98
C LYS A 15 -6.82 -1.76 11.66
N ILE A 16 -7.54 -2.06 10.58
CA ILE A 16 -7.37 -1.36 9.30
C ILE A 16 -7.76 0.12 9.45
N ARG A 17 -8.84 0.44 10.16
CA ARG A 17 -9.23 1.83 10.48
C ARG A 17 -8.12 2.60 11.18
N ASP A 18 -7.45 1.96 12.15
CA ASP A 18 -6.32 2.55 12.86
C ASP A 18 -5.15 2.92 11.92
N TYR A 19 -4.88 2.13 10.87
CA TYR A 19 -3.77 2.39 9.94
C TYR A 19 -4.15 3.30 8.76
N THR A 20 -5.39 3.24 8.30
CA THR A 20 -5.81 3.86 7.04
C THR A 20 -6.14 5.34 7.21
N VAL A 21 -5.76 6.13 6.21
CA VAL A 21 -6.04 7.56 6.09
C VAL A 21 -6.56 7.87 4.69
N GLY A 22 -7.43 8.86 4.57
CA GLY A 22 -7.81 9.42 3.30
C GLY A 22 -6.80 10.48 2.85
N LEU A 23 -6.53 10.54 1.55
CA LEU A 23 -5.57 11.46 0.94
C LEU A 23 -6.24 12.28 -0.16
N ARG A 24 -6.14 13.61 -0.09
CA ARG A 24 -6.71 14.52 -1.09
C ARG A 24 -5.76 15.64 -1.41
N HIS A 25 -5.51 15.83 -2.70
CA HIS A 25 -4.85 17.02 -3.23
C HIS A 25 -5.69 17.56 -4.39
N ASN A 26 -5.21 18.62 -5.05
CA ASN A 26 -6.00 19.35 -6.05
C ASN A 26 -6.49 18.50 -7.24
N CYS A 27 -5.86 17.34 -7.48
CA CYS A 27 -6.01 16.60 -8.73
C CYS A 27 -6.29 15.12 -8.56
N SER A 28 -6.33 14.66 -7.32
CA SER A 28 -6.66 13.28 -7.01
C SER A 28 -7.13 13.15 -5.57
N ILE A 29 -7.82 12.06 -5.34
CA ILE A 29 -8.23 11.57 -4.04
C ILE A 29 -7.95 10.08 -4.02
N GLY A 30 -7.49 9.59 -2.89
CA GLY A 30 -7.18 8.18 -2.72
C GLY A 30 -7.11 7.81 -1.26
N THR A 31 -6.64 6.59 -1.03
CA THR A 31 -6.43 6.02 0.29
C THR A 31 -4.93 5.84 0.52
N GLY A 32 -4.47 6.06 1.74
CA GLY A 32 -3.14 5.69 2.18
C GLY A 32 -3.18 5.04 3.54
N TRP A 33 -2.03 4.65 4.04
CA TRP A 33 -1.91 4.04 5.36
C TRP A 33 -0.58 4.38 6.02
N ILE A 34 -0.59 4.41 7.35
CA ILE A 34 0.58 4.69 8.18
C ILE A 34 1.56 3.52 8.08
N LEU A 35 2.73 3.76 7.46
CA LEU A 35 3.82 2.79 7.40
C LEU A 35 4.77 2.95 8.59
N ASP A 36 5.16 4.18 8.88
CA ASP A 36 6.13 4.51 9.92
C ASP A 36 5.92 5.96 10.41
N TYR A 37 6.64 6.38 11.45
CA TYR A 37 6.74 7.78 11.89
C TYR A 37 8.04 8.01 12.65
N GLU A 38 8.52 9.25 12.67
CA GLU A 38 9.66 9.63 13.51
C GLU A 38 9.23 9.65 14.98
N TRP A 39 9.87 8.84 15.82
CA TRP A 39 9.57 8.82 17.25
C TRP A 39 9.93 10.17 17.88
N PRO A 40 9.06 10.78 18.69
CA PRO A 40 9.33 12.09 19.27
C PRO A 40 10.52 12.00 20.23
N GLU A 41 11.45 12.96 20.14
CA GLU A 41 12.61 13.01 21.05
C GLU A 41 12.18 13.25 22.51
N ASP A 42 11.11 14.02 22.69
CA ASP A 42 10.42 14.21 23.95
C ASP A 42 9.25 13.22 24.05
N GLU A 43 9.37 12.22 24.92
CA GLU A 43 8.36 11.17 25.12
C GLU A 43 7.00 11.70 25.61
N THR A 44 6.92 12.97 26.05
CA THR A 44 5.63 13.62 26.40
C THR A 44 4.88 14.16 25.18
N LYS A 45 5.54 14.29 24.03
CA LYS A 45 4.97 14.84 22.79
C LYS A 45 4.41 13.74 21.88
N TYR A 46 3.61 14.17 20.91
CA TYR A 46 3.10 13.31 19.83
C TYR A 46 3.91 13.52 18.53
N PRO A 47 4.17 12.47 17.73
CA PRO A 47 4.91 12.59 16.47
C PRO A 47 4.25 13.54 15.48
N THR A 48 5.04 14.40 14.82
CA THR A 48 4.55 15.31 13.77
C THR A 48 4.98 14.92 12.37
N LYS A 49 5.97 14.03 12.23
CA LYS A 49 6.48 13.52 10.94
C LYS A 49 6.12 12.06 10.76
N TRP A 50 5.41 11.76 9.68
CA TRP A 50 4.80 10.47 9.39
C TRP A 50 5.20 9.99 8.00
N PHE A 51 5.32 8.67 7.84
CA PHE A 51 5.55 8.02 6.55
C PHE A 51 4.28 7.30 6.13
N ILE A 52 3.61 7.81 5.09
CA ILE A 52 2.32 7.30 4.61
C ILE A 52 2.54 6.59 3.27
N ALA A 53 2.20 5.31 3.23
CA ALA A 53 2.25 4.50 2.02
C ALA A 53 0.92 4.59 1.24
N THR A 54 1.01 4.56 -0.09
CA THR A 54 -0.15 4.61 -0.99
C THR A 54 0.27 4.15 -2.40
N ASN A 55 -0.67 4.09 -3.34
CA ASN A 55 -0.36 3.88 -4.75
C ASN A 55 0.31 5.12 -5.35
N ALA A 56 1.24 4.91 -6.28
CA ALA A 56 1.87 6.00 -7.00
C ALA A 56 0.85 6.75 -7.88
N HIS A 57 -0.10 6.04 -8.49
CA HIS A 57 -1.08 6.68 -9.37
C HIS A 57 -2.01 7.65 -8.65
N VAL A 58 -2.18 7.52 -7.34
CA VAL A 58 -2.92 8.52 -6.55
C VAL A 58 -2.20 9.87 -6.61
N PHE A 59 -0.86 9.88 -6.66
CA PHE A 59 0.00 11.08 -6.64
C PHE A 59 0.67 11.37 -8.00
N GLU A 60 0.19 10.78 -9.09
CA GLU A 60 0.69 10.99 -10.46
C GLU A 60 0.71 12.47 -10.86
N LYS A 61 -0.21 13.26 -10.29
CA LYS A 61 -0.42 14.67 -10.64
C LYS A 61 -0.17 15.62 -9.47
N PHE A 62 0.53 15.14 -8.44
CA PHE A 62 0.83 15.91 -7.25
C PHE A 62 1.99 16.89 -7.48
N ASP A 63 1.92 18.05 -6.85
CA ASP A 63 3.00 19.03 -6.89
C ASP A 63 4.02 18.77 -5.77
N PHE A 64 5.07 18.04 -6.12
CA PHE A 64 6.22 17.78 -5.24
C PHE A 64 7.27 18.90 -5.27
N ALA A 65 7.10 19.97 -6.06
CA ALA A 65 8.16 20.98 -6.29
C ALA A 65 8.56 21.75 -5.02
N LYS A 66 7.77 21.67 -3.94
CA LYS A 66 8.07 22.31 -2.66
C LYS A 66 9.09 21.57 -1.80
N GLY A 67 9.45 20.33 -2.13
CA GLY A 67 10.35 19.48 -1.34
C GLY A 67 11.66 19.09 -2.04
N ASP A 68 12.66 18.68 -1.26
CA ASP A 68 13.91 18.08 -1.74
C ASP A 68 13.73 16.63 -2.23
N ASN A 69 12.59 15.99 -1.90
CA ASN A 69 12.12 14.69 -2.38
C ASN A 69 13.17 13.57 -2.37
N PHE A 70 14.20 13.66 -1.51
CA PHE A 70 15.14 12.59 -1.23
C PHE A 70 15.77 11.94 -2.48
N GLY A 71 16.05 12.76 -3.50
CA GLY A 71 16.60 12.32 -4.78
C GLY A 71 15.64 11.46 -5.63
N GLN A 72 14.37 11.35 -5.24
CA GLN A 72 13.34 10.66 -6.00
C GLN A 72 12.96 11.47 -7.22
N LYS A 73 12.72 10.76 -8.33
CA LYS A 73 12.15 11.35 -9.52
C LYS A 73 10.67 11.65 -9.28
N VAL A 74 10.27 12.90 -9.46
CA VAL A 74 8.90 13.37 -9.14
C VAL A 74 7.99 13.37 -10.35
N SER A 75 6.69 13.26 -10.09
CA SER A 75 5.67 13.33 -11.13
C SER A 75 5.44 14.76 -11.64
N GLN A 76 4.67 14.89 -12.72
CA GLN A 76 4.31 16.21 -13.26
C GLN A 76 3.03 16.70 -12.59
N PRO A 77 3.02 17.91 -11.99
CA PRO A 77 1.81 18.43 -11.39
C PRO A 77 0.73 18.63 -12.45
N CYS A 78 -0.53 18.43 -12.07
CA CYS A 78 -1.65 18.81 -12.91
C CYS A 78 -1.64 20.31 -13.22
N LYS A 79 -2.05 20.65 -14.45
CA LYS A 79 -2.32 22.04 -14.85
C LYS A 79 -3.73 22.41 -14.39
N GLY A 80 -3.85 23.17 -13.31
CA GLY A 80 -5.12 23.70 -12.80
C GLY A 80 -4.99 25.16 -12.38
N SER A 81 -5.97 25.98 -12.75
CA SER A 81 -6.02 27.44 -12.55
C SER A 81 -6.24 27.91 -11.11
N TYR A 82 -6.47 26.98 -10.17
CA TYR A 82 -6.67 27.31 -8.77
C TYR A 82 -5.42 26.97 -7.96
N ARG A 83 -4.68 28.02 -7.57
CA ARG A 83 -3.70 27.97 -6.48
C ARG A 83 -4.44 27.72 -5.16
N SER A 84 -4.83 26.47 -4.91
CA SER A 84 -5.19 26.06 -3.55
C SER A 84 -3.97 26.30 -2.66
N SER A 85 -4.18 26.88 -1.48
CA SER A 85 -3.10 27.16 -0.52
C SER A 85 -2.55 25.89 0.14
N PHE A 86 -3.31 24.79 0.17
CA PHE A 86 -2.89 23.54 0.80
C PHE A 86 -2.28 22.56 -0.22
N GLN A 87 -1.24 21.83 0.21
CA GLN A 87 -0.53 20.86 -0.63
C GLN A 87 -1.26 19.50 -0.62
N LEU A 88 -1.52 18.97 0.58
CA LEU A 88 -2.17 17.69 0.82
C LEU A 88 -3.10 17.84 2.03
N ALA A 89 -4.31 17.30 1.93
CA ALA A 89 -5.19 17.07 3.05
C ALA A 89 -5.17 15.57 3.40
N VAL A 90 -5.02 15.29 4.69
CA VAL A 90 -5.12 13.94 5.27
C VAL A 90 -6.36 13.93 6.14
N TRP A 91 -7.16 12.86 6.09
CA TRP A 91 -8.31 12.72 6.98
C TRP A 91 -8.50 11.30 7.49
N LYS A 92 -9.26 11.21 8.57
CA LYS A 92 -9.72 9.98 9.21
C LYS A 92 -11.24 10.00 9.33
N GLU A 93 -11.84 8.82 9.33
CA GLU A 93 -13.19 8.62 9.84
C GLU A 93 -13.10 8.34 11.34
N LYS A 94 -13.83 9.09 12.15
CA LYS A 94 -13.95 8.87 13.60
C LYS A 94 -15.40 8.60 13.98
N GLU A 95 -15.61 7.80 15.01
CA GLU A 95 -16.92 7.70 15.66
C GLU A 95 -17.15 8.92 16.56
N GLY A 96 -18.23 9.66 16.31
CA GLY A 96 -18.67 10.78 17.14
C GLY A 96 -19.47 10.34 18.36
N VAL A 97 -19.80 11.31 19.23
CA VAL A 97 -20.46 11.12 20.54
C VAL A 97 -21.79 10.35 20.47
N ASN A 98 -22.47 10.35 19.31
CA ASN A 98 -23.73 9.63 19.07
C ASN A 98 -23.60 8.50 18.04
N GLN A 99 -22.42 7.88 17.88
CA GLN A 99 -22.10 6.91 16.82
C GLN A 99 -22.25 7.48 15.38
N GLN A 100 -22.42 8.79 15.25
CA GLN A 100 -22.36 9.46 13.95
C GLN A 100 -20.91 9.59 13.52
N LYS A 101 -20.59 9.13 12.31
CA LYS A 101 -19.25 9.24 11.73
C LYS A 101 -18.91 10.73 11.51
N LYS A 102 -17.81 11.18 12.11
CA LYS A 102 -17.25 12.53 11.91
C LYS A 102 -16.01 12.43 11.02
N LEU A 103 -15.87 13.42 10.14
CA LEU A 103 -14.77 13.53 9.19
C LEU A 103 -13.95 14.75 9.57
N GLU A 104 -12.66 14.53 9.82
CA GLU A 104 -11.73 15.59 10.22
C GLU A 104 -10.57 15.63 9.24
N LYS A 105 -10.51 16.74 8.50
CA LYS A 105 -9.48 17.00 7.49
C LYS A 105 -8.43 17.92 8.09
N VAL A 106 -7.18 17.49 7.94
CA VAL A 106 -6.01 18.26 8.34
C VAL A 106 -5.21 18.59 7.10
N SER A 107 -4.96 19.88 6.87
CA SER A 107 -4.02 20.33 5.84
C SER A 107 -2.62 20.18 6.39
N VAL A 108 -1.78 19.44 5.68
CA VAL A 108 -0.41 19.17 6.16
C VAL A 108 0.48 20.39 5.93
N LYS A 109 1.49 20.56 6.78
CA LYS A 109 2.52 21.59 6.60
C LYS A 109 3.34 21.32 5.33
N GLU A 110 3.71 20.06 5.13
CA GLU A 110 4.53 19.64 4.00
C GLU A 110 4.31 18.15 3.69
N ALA A 111 4.31 17.82 2.40
CA ALA A 111 4.37 16.44 1.90
C ALA A 111 5.46 16.30 0.85
N LYS A 112 6.35 15.32 1.04
CA LYS A 112 7.48 15.00 0.16
C LYS A 112 7.40 13.57 -0.32
N LEU A 113 7.92 13.31 -1.53
CA LEU A 113 8.09 11.94 -2.02
C LEU A 113 9.33 11.32 -1.37
N PHE A 114 9.13 10.44 -0.38
CA PHE A 114 10.24 9.81 0.35
C PHE A 114 10.81 8.59 -0.37
N PHE A 115 9.93 7.75 -0.92
CA PHE A 115 10.30 6.56 -1.67
C PHE A 115 9.30 6.30 -2.79
N ALA A 116 9.78 5.94 -3.98
CA ALA A 116 8.98 5.39 -5.05
C ALA A 116 9.57 4.06 -5.52
N ALA A 117 8.73 3.03 -5.69
CA ALA A 117 9.15 1.70 -6.13
C ALA A 117 9.48 1.66 -7.64
N ARG A 118 10.40 2.51 -8.09
CA ARG A 118 10.80 2.72 -9.48
C ARG A 118 12.25 2.34 -9.69
N ASN A 119 12.53 1.50 -10.68
CA ASN A 119 13.85 0.92 -10.96
C ASN A 119 14.55 0.41 -9.70
N HIS A 120 13.75 -0.10 -8.75
CA HIS A 120 14.22 -0.57 -7.45
C HIS A 120 15.08 -1.82 -7.57
N LEU A 121 15.08 -2.49 -8.73
CA LEU A 121 15.91 -3.65 -9.06
C LEU A 121 17.14 -3.29 -9.90
N GLY A 122 17.39 -1.99 -10.12
CA GLY A 122 18.46 -1.50 -10.97
C GLY A 122 18.21 -1.66 -12.47
N GLU A 123 19.18 -1.22 -13.26
CA GLU A 123 19.06 -1.12 -14.73
C GLU A 123 19.04 -2.50 -15.42
N LYS A 124 19.60 -3.53 -14.79
CA LYS A 124 19.69 -4.89 -15.35
C LYS A 124 18.34 -5.59 -15.50
N VAL A 125 17.31 -5.13 -14.79
CA VAL A 125 15.93 -5.66 -14.86
C VAL A 125 15.02 -4.75 -15.70
N GLN A 126 15.57 -3.67 -16.30
CA GLN A 126 14.82 -2.86 -17.25
C GLN A 126 14.37 -3.73 -18.42
N LYS A 127 13.05 -3.74 -18.66
CA LYS A 127 12.50 -4.34 -19.87
C LYS A 127 12.66 -3.35 -21.02
N GLU A 128 12.55 -3.86 -22.23
CA GLU A 128 12.57 -3.15 -23.53
C GLU A 128 11.60 -1.94 -23.67
N THR A 129 10.81 -1.60 -22.63
CA THR A 129 9.75 -0.57 -22.69
C THR A 129 9.79 0.47 -21.56
N GLY A 130 10.87 0.55 -20.76
CA GLY A 130 11.07 1.61 -19.74
C GLY A 130 11.25 1.09 -18.31
N ASP A 131 10.97 1.97 -17.33
CA ASP A 131 11.22 1.72 -15.90
C ASP A 131 10.49 0.46 -15.35
N TYR A 132 11.19 -0.34 -14.55
CA TYR A 132 10.57 -1.39 -13.75
C TYR A 132 9.92 -0.77 -12.51
N PHE A 133 8.59 -0.73 -12.47
CA PHE A 133 7.83 0.04 -11.49
C PHE A 133 6.67 -0.77 -10.91
N HIS A 134 6.51 -0.68 -9.59
CA HIS A 134 5.33 -1.13 -8.85
C HIS A 134 4.55 0.07 -8.35
N ASP A 135 3.22 0.00 -8.35
CA ASP A 135 2.32 1.08 -7.94
C ASP A 135 2.35 1.34 -6.43
N PHE A 136 3.48 1.82 -5.94
CA PHE A 136 3.77 1.99 -4.53
C PHE A 136 4.72 3.17 -4.32
N ILE A 137 4.29 4.09 -3.46
CA ILE A 137 5.10 5.19 -2.96
C ILE A 137 4.94 5.31 -1.46
N VAL A 138 5.92 5.96 -0.82
CA VAL A 138 5.84 6.43 0.56
C VAL A 138 6.07 7.93 0.56
N LEU A 139 5.14 8.64 1.19
CA LEU A 139 5.22 10.07 1.42
C LEU A 139 5.78 10.33 2.81
N GLU A 140 6.70 11.27 2.93
CA GLU A 140 6.95 11.92 4.22
C GLU A 140 5.95 13.07 4.37
N VAL A 141 5.15 13.02 5.42
CA VAL A 141 4.14 14.02 5.75
C VAL A 141 4.47 14.65 7.09
N THR A 142 4.59 15.97 7.09
CA THR A 142 4.78 16.77 8.30
C THR A 142 3.52 17.56 8.59
N PHE A 143 2.96 17.38 9.79
CA PHE A 143 1.82 18.16 10.29
C PHE A 143 2.28 19.48 10.91
N VAL A 144 1.37 20.46 11.05
CA VAL A 144 1.72 21.78 11.62
C VAL A 144 2.15 21.63 13.08
N ASP A 145 1.40 20.83 13.84
CA ASP A 145 1.68 20.54 15.23
C ASP A 145 1.25 19.13 15.64
N GLN A 146 1.48 18.82 16.91
CA GLN A 146 1.22 17.51 17.49
C GLN A 146 -0.28 17.19 17.65
N TRP A 147 -1.13 18.21 17.74
CA TRP A 147 -2.58 18.06 17.90
C TRP A 147 -3.21 17.70 16.55
N GLU A 148 -2.85 18.43 15.50
CA GLU A 148 -3.22 18.11 14.13
C GLU A 148 -2.73 16.72 13.71
N ALA A 149 -1.49 16.36 14.07
CA ALA A 149 -0.97 15.03 13.79
C ALA A 149 -1.76 13.94 14.52
N LYS A 150 -2.05 14.13 15.81
CA LYS A 150 -2.85 13.19 16.61
C LYS A 150 -4.26 13.05 16.07
N ASP A 151 -4.83 14.14 15.58
CA ASP A 151 -6.16 14.19 14.98
C ASP A 151 -6.21 13.40 13.67
N ALA A 152 -5.29 13.68 12.74
CA ALA A 152 -5.18 13.05 11.42
C ALA A 152 -4.76 11.58 11.45
N THR A 153 -4.15 11.12 12.55
CA THR A 153 -3.66 9.74 12.72
C THR A 153 -4.47 8.95 13.74
N ASP A 154 -5.46 9.57 14.37
CA ASP A 154 -6.32 8.96 15.39
C ASP A 154 -5.51 8.30 16.52
N ASP A 155 -4.60 9.07 17.11
CA ASP A 155 -3.72 8.67 18.22
C ASP A 155 -2.95 7.36 17.99
N PHE A 156 -2.57 7.07 16.74
CA PHE A 156 -1.85 5.86 16.35
C PHE A 156 -0.60 5.61 17.22
N HIS A 157 0.21 6.64 17.51
CA HIS A 157 1.38 6.47 18.38
C HIS A 157 1.00 6.08 19.82
N GLY A 158 -0.09 6.65 20.35
CA GLY A 158 -0.66 6.21 21.62
C GLY A 158 -1.05 4.73 21.57
N LYS A 159 -1.75 4.29 20.53
CA LYS A 159 -2.26 2.91 20.38
C LYS A 159 -1.16 1.85 20.16
N TYR A 160 -0.23 2.08 19.23
CA TYR A 160 0.74 1.08 18.77
C TYR A 160 2.18 1.35 19.23
N GLY A 161 2.52 2.62 19.48
CA GLY A 161 3.81 3.01 20.04
C GLY A 161 3.87 2.76 21.55
N LYS A 162 2.94 3.38 22.29
CA LYS A 162 2.90 3.35 23.76
C LYS A 162 2.05 2.21 24.34
N ASN A 163 0.80 2.06 23.89
CA ASN A 163 -0.20 1.16 24.50
C ASN A 163 -0.17 -0.30 23.99
N LYS A 164 0.94 -0.70 23.37
CA LYS A 164 1.26 -2.07 22.94
C LYS A 164 0.12 -2.85 22.24
N LYS A 165 -0.82 -2.19 21.54
CA LYS A 165 -1.65 -2.93 20.55
C LYS A 165 -0.70 -3.63 19.57
N THR A 166 -1.00 -4.87 19.21
CA THR A 166 -0.19 -5.65 18.26
C THR A 166 -0.29 -5.02 16.87
N PRO A 167 0.82 -4.56 16.27
CA PRO A 167 0.82 -3.98 14.93
C PRO A 167 0.35 -4.95 13.83
N LEU A 168 0.01 -4.43 12.65
CA LEU A 168 -0.13 -5.27 11.46
C LEU A 168 1.22 -5.87 11.10
N ASN A 169 1.22 -7.10 10.57
CA ASN A 169 2.45 -7.73 10.12
C ASN A 169 2.77 -7.27 8.69
N PHE A 170 3.62 -6.26 8.60
CA PHE A 170 4.10 -5.78 7.31
C PHE A 170 5.14 -6.69 6.69
N PHE A 171 5.68 -7.69 7.38
CA PHE A 171 6.90 -8.42 6.99
C PHE A 171 6.70 -9.91 6.71
N ASN A 172 5.44 -10.38 6.69
CA ASN A 172 5.08 -11.72 6.25
C ASN A 172 5.72 -12.05 4.89
N ASN A 173 6.17 -13.29 4.70
CA ASN A 173 6.91 -13.69 3.49
C ASN A 173 6.07 -13.70 2.20
N GLY A 174 4.74 -13.65 2.34
CA GLY A 174 3.79 -13.61 1.23
C GLY A 174 3.59 -14.97 0.57
N ILE A 175 2.64 -15.04 -0.35
CA ILE A 175 2.23 -16.29 -1.01
C ILE A 175 3.38 -16.85 -1.85
N THR A 176 4.17 -15.99 -2.49
CA THR A 176 5.23 -16.38 -3.42
C THR A 176 6.44 -17.06 -2.78
N GLU A 177 6.56 -17.07 -1.45
CA GLU A 177 7.71 -17.67 -0.74
C GLU A 177 8.06 -19.08 -1.22
N ASN A 178 7.03 -19.89 -1.46
CA ASN A 178 7.15 -21.17 -2.09
C ASN A 178 6.06 -21.28 -3.18
N GLU A 179 6.44 -21.69 -4.38
CA GLU A 179 5.52 -21.89 -5.50
C GLU A 179 4.40 -22.90 -5.14
N GLU A 180 4.69 -23.89 -4.28
CA GLU A 180 3.72 -24.86 -3.75
C GLU A 180 2.59 -24.20 -2.93
N ASN A 181 2.75 -22.96 -2.46
CA ASN A 181 1.67 -22.24 -1.80
C ASN A 181 0.45 -22.05 -2.72
N PHE A 182 0.64 -21.97 -4.05
CA PHE A 182 -0.46 -21.91 -5.02
C PHE A 182 -1.19 -23.25 -5.21
N GLU A 183 -0.71 -24.31 -4.55
CA GLU A 183 -1.37 -25.62 -4.53
C GLU A 183 -2.18 -25.83 -3.25
N LYS A 184 -1.89 -25.06 -2.20
CA LYS A 184 -2.50 -25.23 -0.89
C LYS A 184 -3.92 -24.66 -0.88
N GLU A 185 -4.88 -25.48 -0.50
CA GLU A 185 -6.27 -25.04 -0.26
C GLU A 185 -6.37 -23.86 0.70
N LYS A 186 -5.45 -23.77 1.68
CA LYS A 186 -5.38 -22.64 2.62
C LYS A 186 -5.28 -21.30 1.87
N THR A 187 -4.43 -21.19 0.85
CA THR A 187 -4.20 -19.95 0.09
C THR A 187 -5.48 -19.39 -0.53
N TYR A 188 -6.37 -20.27 -0.98
CA TYR A 188 -7.62 -19.90 -1.63
C TYR A 188 -8.82 -19.82 -0.67
N ASN A 189 -8.62 -20.20 0.60
CA ASN A 189 -9.59 -20.06 1.67
C ASN A 189 -9.12 -19.09 2.77
N THR A 190 -8.04 -18.34 2.55
CA THR A 190 -7.66 -17.22 3.41
C THR A 190 -8.54 -16.01 3.08
N ALA A 191 -9.15 -15.42 4.10
CA ALA A 191 -9.96 -14.23 3.94
C ALA A 191 -9.07 -12.98 3.88
N TYR A 192 -9.36 -12.08 2.93
CA TYR A 192 -8.64 -10.83 2.73
C TYR A 192 -9.54 -9.61 2.97
N TYR A 193 -9.05 -8.68 3.77
CA TYR A 193 -9.74 -7.47 4.15
C TYR A 193 -9.16 -6.27 3.41
N VAL A 194 -10.04 -5.43 2.88
CA VAL A 194 -9.70 -4.18 2.21
C VAL A 194 -10.63 -3.11 2.74
N GLY A 195 -10.04 -2.03 3.24
CA GLY A 195 -10.79 -0.87 3.72
C GLY A 195 -10.15 0.44 3.27
N GLY A 196 -10.97 1.36 2.77
CA GLY A 196 -10.49 2.63 2.22
C GLY A 196 -11.58 3.66 2.01
N PHE A 197 -11.22 4.76 1.35
CA PHE A 197 -12.06 5.95 1.19
C PHE A 197 -12.48 6.17 -0.27
N PRO A 198 -13.46 5.43 -0.79
CA PRO A 198 -13.93 5.63 -2.16
C PRO A 198 -14.72 6.94 -2.30
N MET A 199 -14.53 7.61 -3.43
CA MET A 199 -15.15 8.89 -3.78
C MET A 199 -16.68 8.89 -3.67
N GLN A 200 -17.32 7.77 -4.03
CA GLN A 200 -18.78 7.66 -4.07
C GLN A 200 -19.40 7.48 -2.69
N SER A 201 -18.61 7.11 -1.68
CA SER A 201 -19.08 6.96 -0.29
C SER A 201 -18.88 8.25 0.52
N GLY A 202 -18.70 9.37 -0.18
CA GLY A 202 -18.31 10.63 0.41
C GLY A 202 -16.90 10.52 0.97
N GLU A 203 -16.75 10.77 2.27
CA GLU A 203 -15.46 10.68 2.96
C GLU A 203 -15.47 9.59 4.04
N SER A 204 -16.52 8.77 4.07
CA SER A 204 -16.62 7.60 4.94
C SER A 204 -15.76 6.46 4.43
N MET A 205 -15.19 5.69 5.35
CA MET A 205 -14.43 4.49 5.03
C MET A 205 -15.39 3.33 4.72
N THR A 206 -15.13 2.62 3.62
CA THR A 206 -15.85 1.40 3.24
C THR A 206 -14.97 0.18 3.39
N PHE A 207 -15.61 -0.97 3.56
CA PHE A 207 -14.97 -2.27 3.66
C PHE A 207 -15.55 -3.23 2.63
N ASN A 208 -14.73 -4.18 2.20
CA ASN A 208 -15.11 -5.18 1.21
C ASN A 208 -16.05 -6.28 1.77
N HIS A 209 -16.06 -6.51 3.08
CA HIS A 209 -16.99 -7.46 3.70
C HIS A 209 -18.39 -6.85 3.84
N ARG A 210 -19.38 -7.49 3.20
CA ARG A 210 -20.80 -7.11 3.29
C ARG A 210 -21.59 -8.12 4.11
N ARG A 211 -22.69 -7.68 4.74
CA ARG A 211 -23.60 -8.59 5.45
C ARG A 211 -24.09 -9.68 4.50
N ASN A 212 -24.05 -10.94 4.94
CA ASN A 212 -24.44 -12.12 4.16
C ASN A 212 -23.61 -12.36 2.88
N SER A 213 -22.41 -11.80 2.76
CA SER A 213 -21.46 -12.10 1.68
C SER A 213 -20.47 -13.20 2.05
N LYS A 214 -19.87 -13.83 1.05
CA LYS A 214 -18.74 -14.76 1.26
C LYS A 214 -17.46 -13.97 1.51
N ALA A 215 -16.48 -14.62 2.13
CA ALA A 215 -15.18 -14.01 2.35
C ALA A 215 -14.48 -13.70 1.02
N SER A 216 -13.86 -12.52 0.95
CA SER A 216 -12.95 -12.17 -0.12
C SER A 216 -11.72 -13.07 -0.07
N THR A 217 -11.45 -13.76 -1.15
CA THR A 217 -10.42 -14.82 -1.26
C THR A 217 -9.63 -14.63 -2.54
N LEU A 218 -8.43 -15.21 -2.59
CA LEU A 218 -7.65 -15.24 -3.82
C LEU A 218 -8.45 -15.90 -4.94
N HIS A 219 -8.43 -15.31 -6.13
CA HIS A 219 -9.18 -15.79 -7.28
C HIS A 219 -8.72 -17.20 -7.69
N GLN A 220 -9.68 -18.06 -8.03
CA GLN A 220 -9.44 -19.48 -8.30
C GLN A 220 -8.99 -19.77 -9.75
N SER A 221 -9.03 -18.77 -10.62
CA SER A 221 -8.45 -18.87 -11.97
C SER A 221 -7.22 -17.98 -12.09
N THR A 222 -6.30 -18.38 -12.94
CA THR A 222 -5.18 -17.53 -13.35
C THR A 222 -5.61 -16.67 -14.53
N LEU A 223 -5.30 -15.37 -14.48
CA LEU A 223 -5.52 -14.46 -15.60
C LEU A 223 -4.19 -14.32 -16.34
N ASN A 224 -4.12 -14.80 -17.59
CA ASN A 224 -3.00 -14.65 -18.54
C ASN A 224 -1.75 -15.54 -18.37
N TYR A 225 -1.53 -16.23 -17.23
CA TYR A 225 -0.35 -17.12 -17.06
C TYR A 225 -0.61 -18.62 -17.24
N ASP A 226 -1.86 -19.09 -17.19
CA ASP A 226 -2.14 -20.52 -17.11
C ASP A 226 -1.89 -21.30 -18.40
N LEU A 227 -2.37 -20.81 -19.54
CA LEU A 227 -2.34 -21.60 -20.77
C LEU A 227 -0.91 -21.97 -21.16
N GLN A 228 0.03 -21.03 -21.07
CA GLN A 228 1.43 -21.30 -21.38
C GLN A 228 2.09 -22.25 -20.37
N ARG A 229 1.83 -22.08 -19.06
CA ARG A 229 2.37 -22.96 -18.02
C ARG A 229 1.87 -24.38 -18.13
N VAL A 230 0.57 -24.54 -18.32
CA VAL A 230 -0.08 -25.85 -18.44
C VAL A 230 0.45 -26.56 -19.68
N ASN A 231 0.64 -25.85 -20.80
CA ASN A 231 1.27 -26.41 -22.00
C ASN A 231 2.74 -26.83 -21.78
N GLU A 232 3.44 -26.22 -20.81
CA GLU A 232 4.79 -26.62 -20.38
C GLU A 232 4.78 -27.75 -19.32
N GLY A 233 3.62 -28.32 -18.99
CA GLY A 233 3.47 -29.37 -17.96
C GLY A 233 3.59 -28.85 -16.52
N LYS A 234 3.49 -27.53 -16.32
CA LYS A 234 3.59 -26.89 -14.99
C LYS A 234 2.20 -26.62 -14.42
N LYS A 235 2.11 -26.55 -13.08
CA LYS A 235 0.88 -26.19 -12.36
C LYS A 235 0.52 -24.72 -12.50
N SER A 236 -0.77 -24.42 -12.41
CA SER A 236 -1.34 -23.08 -12.48
C SER A 236 -0.93 -22.21 -11.29
N LEU A 237 -0.76 -20.91 -11.53
CA LEU A 237 -0.54 -19.90 -10.48
C LEU A 237 -1.85 -19.13 -10.24
N ARG A 238 -2.88 -19.84 -9.79
CA ARG A 238 -4.24 -19.28 -9.66
C ARG A 238 -4.23 -18.03 -8.80
N GLY A 239 -5.00 -17.03 -9.22
CA GLY A 239 -5.08 -15.74 -8.54
C GLY A 239 -4.00 -14.75 -8.95
N LEU A 240 -3.00 -15.14 -9.74
CA LEU A 240 -2.08 -14.19 -10.36
C LEU A 240 -2.62 -13.71 -11.70
N GLY A 241 -2.27 -12.48 -12.07
CA GLY A 241 -2.36 -12.08 -13.46
C GLY A 241 -1.57 -10.84 -13.82
N ASP A 242 -1.27 -10.74 -15.10
CA ASP A 242 -0.69 -9.55 -15.70
C ASP A 242 -1.77 -8.55 -16.07
N THR A 243 -1.49 -7.29 -15.77
CA THR A 243 -2.28 -6.16 -16.27
C THR A 243 -1.36 -5.13 -16.90
N SER A 244 -1.82 -4.49 -17.97
CA SER A 244 -1.17 -3.30 -18.49
C SER A 244 -1.83 -2.07 -17.86
N PHE A 245 -1.28 -1.62 -16.74
CA PHE A 245 -1.62 -0.31 -16.19
C PHE A 245 -0.69 0.76 -16.72
N LYS A 246 -1.21 1.95 -17.02
CA LYS A 246 -0.45 3.05 -17.61
C LYS A 246 -0.37 4.21 -16.63
N LEU A 247 0.85 4.64 -16.32
CA LEU A 247 1.14 5.78 -15.45
C LEU A 247 2.13 6.73 -16.12
N LYS A 248 1.92 8.05 -15.98
CA LYS A 248 2.86 9.10 -16.34
C LYS A 248 3.64 9.55 -15.10
N TRP A 249 4.94 9.44 -15.15
CA TRP A 249 5.81 9.81 -14.02
C TRP A 249 7.13 10.36 -14.53
N ASP A 250 7.88 11.08 -13.71
CA ASP A 250 9.23 11.57 -14.04
C ASP A 250 9.28 12.49 -15.26
N GLY A 251 8.36 13.46 -15.36
CA GLY A 251 8.34 14.35 -16.55
C GLY A 251 7.94 13.67 -17.87
N ASN A 252 7.79 12.35 -17.90
CA ASN A 252 7.55 11.60 -19.11
C ASN A 252 6.13 11.86 -19.64
N THR A 253 6.04 12.23 -20.91
CA THR A 253 4.77 12.44 -21.63
C THR A 253 4.12 11.12 -22.04
N SER A 254 4.89 10.04 -22.08
CA SER A 254 4.47 8.68 -22.43
C SER A 254 4.09 7.85 -21.21
N ASN A 255 3.10 6.99 -21.42
CA ASN A 255 2.61 6.08 -20.40
C ASN A 255 3.62 4.96 -20.13
N GLN A 256 3.96 4.76 -18.87
CA GLN A 256 4.78 3.66 -18.39
C GLN A 256 3.88 2.50 -18.00
N LYS A 257 4.33 1.28 -18.28
CA LYS A 257 3.58 0.07 -17.93
C LYS A 257 3.97 -0.40 -16.53
N LEU A 258 2.98 -0.73 -15.69
CA LEU A 258 3.27 -1.54 -14.51
C LEU A 258 3.94 -2.84 -14.94
N ASN A 259 5.01 -3.20 -14.24
CA ASN A 259 5.79 -4.39 -14.51
C ASN A 259 5.63 -5.36 -13.34
N GLY A 260 5.29 -6.60 -13.65
CA GLY A 260 5.06 -7.65 -12.65
C GLY A 260 3.60 -8.12 -12.66
N PHE A 261 3.28 -8.99 -11.72
CA PHE A 261 1.94 -9.55 -11.55
C PHE A 261 1.15 -8.80 -10.47
N LEU A 262 -0.17 -8.95 -10.51
CA LEU A 262 -1.07 -8.61 -9.40
C LEU A 262 -1.65 -9.89 -8.78
N TYR A 263 -2.04 -9.80 -7.51
CA TYR A 263 -2.99 -10.76 -6.94
C TYR A 263 -4.42 -10.30 -7.25
N TRP A 264 -5.25 -11.20 -7.73
CA TRP A 264 -6.66 -10.96 -7.97
C TRP A 264 -7.47 -11.51 -6.81
N ILE A 265 -8.18 -10.63 -6.11
CA ILE A 265 -8.96 -10.97 -4.93
C ILE A 265 -10.45 -10.80 -5.25
N ASN A 266 -11.23 -11.86 -5.04
CA ASN A 266 -12.67 -11.85 -5.17
C ASN A 266 -13.29 -10.86 -4.18
N GLN A 267 -14.29 -10.10 -4.62
CA GLN A 267 -15.05 -9.19 -3.75
C GLN A 267 -14.18 -8.14 -3.06
N ALA A 268 -13.03 -7.76 -3.64
CA ALA A 268 -12.14 -6.75 -3.08
C ALA A 268 -12.34 -5.36 -3.70
N ASN A 269 -13.24 -5.21 -4.67
CA ASN A 269 -13.53 -3.91 -5.27
C ASN A 269 -14.32 -3.02 -4.30
N ILE A 270 -13.65 -2.02 -3.74
CA ILE A 270 -14.25 -1.00 -2.85
C ILE A 270 -14.57 0.31 -3.57
N GLY A 271 -14.38 0.39 -4.89
CA GLY A 271 -14.74 1.54 -5.72
C GLY A 271 -13.63 2.57 -5.93
N ALA A 272 -13.87 3.51 -6.86
CA ALA A 272 -12.94 4.59 -7.20
C ALA A 272 -12.63 5.45 -5.96
N GLY A 273 -11.35 5.80 -5.74
CA GLY A 273 -10.86 6.43 -4.50
C GLY A 273 -10.34 5.44 -3.45
N GLY A 274 -10.72 4.16 -3.55
CA GLY A 274 -10.16 3.08 -2.73
C GLY A 274 -8.69 2.75 -3.05
N SER A 275 -8.15 3.24 -4.18
CA SER A 275 -6.75 3.05 -4.55
C SER A 275 -5.80 3.45 -3.43
N GLY A 276 -4.87 2.56 -3.13
CA GLY A 276 -3.85 2.71 -2.09
C GLY A 276 -4.26 2.09 -0.76
N SER A 277 -5.47 1.53 -0.65
CA SER A 277 -5.91 0.76 0.50
C SER A 277 -5.02 -0.46 0.70
N MET A 278 -4.65 -0.71 1.96
CA MET A 278 -3.99 -1.96 2.33
C MET A 278 -4.93 -3.16 2.14
N VAL A 279 -4.34 -4.27 1.69
CA VAL A 279 -4.99 -5.58 1.63
C VAL A 279 -4.29 -6.50 2.61
N VAL A 280 -5.01 -6.91 3.65
CA VAL A 280 -4.47 -7.72 4.75
C VAL A 280 -5.24 -9.04 4.86
N ASP A 281 -4.58 -10.12 5.23
CA ASP A 281 -5.26 -11.38 5.51
C ASP A 281 -5.92 -11.38 6.91
N GLU A 282 -6.65 -12.45 7.20
CA GLU A 282 -7.33 -12.69 8.49
C GLU A 282 -6.41 -12.85 9.70
N ASP A 283 -5.09 -12.94 9.48
CA ASP A 283 -4.06 -13.00 10.52
C ASP A 283 -3.32 -11.64 10.64
N GLY A 284 -3.75 -10.62 9.88
CA GLY A 284 -3.19 -9.27 9.89
C GLY A 284 -1.89 -9.13 9.12
N ASN A 285 -1.60 -10.04 8.18
CA ASN A 285 -0.45 -9.96 7.29
C ASN A 285 -0.77 -9.10 6.06
N LEU A 286 0.09 -8.12 5.77
CA LEU A 286 -0.04 -7.27 4.59
C LEU A 286 0.35 -8.03 3.32
N LEU A 287 -0.59 -8.19 2.39
CA LEU A 287 -0.37 -8.76 1.07
C LEU A 287 0.15 -7.71 0.08
N GLY A 288 -0.45 -6.52 0.10
CA GLY A 288 -0.20 -5.48 -0.89
C GLY A 288 -1.19 -4.34 -0.84
N LEU A 289 -1.27 -3.57 -1.93
CA LEU A 289 -2.17 -2.42 -2.06
C LEU A 289 -3.22 -2.69 -3.12
N TYR A 290 -4.49 -2.45 -2.79
CA TYR A 290 -5.55 -2.41 -3.78
C TYR A 290 -5.26 -1.28 -4.77
N SER A 291 -5.03 -1.64 -6.03
CA SER A 291 -4.50 -0.73 -7.05
C SER A 291 -5.37 -0.67 -8.30
N PHE A 292 -6.18 -1.70 -8.54
CA PHE A 292 -6.91 -1.84 -9.79
C PHE A 292 -8.24 -2.56 -9.57
N ASN A 293 -9.22 -2.31 -10.45
CA ASN A 293 -10.42 -3.13 -10.57
C ASN A 293 -10.52 -3.72 -11.97
N TRP A 294 -10.77 -5.02 -12.05
CA TRP A 294 -11.25 -5.63 -13.28
C TRP A 294 -12.74 -5.82 -13.10
N GLY A 295 -13.56 -5.36 -14.06
CA GLY A 295 -15.01 -5.14 -13.90
C GLY A 295 -15.76 -6.16 -13.02
N GLY A 296 -16.78 -5.67 -12.32
CA GLY A 296 -17.46 -6.43 -11.26
C GLY A 296 -16.76 -6.25 -9.92
N ASP A 297 -16.64 -7.34 -9.16
CA ASP A 297 -16.18 -7.32 -7.76
C ASP A 297 -14.69 -7.70 -7.59
N LEU A 298 -13.96 -7.92 -8.68
CA LEU A 298 -12.57 -8.37 -8.67
C LEU A 298 -11.59 -7.21 -8.44
N GLY A 299 -10.80 -7.29 -7.37
CA GLY A 299 -9.77 -6.30 -7.04
C GLY A 299 -8.37 -6.80 -7.37
N GLY A 300 -7.61 -5.98 -8.08
CA GLY A 300 -6.19 -6.18 -8.35
C GLY A 300 -5.32 -5.57 -7.26
N VAL A 301 -4.46 -6.39 -6.67
CA VAL A 301 -3.62 -6.04 -5.52
C VAL A 301 -2.15 -6.07 -5.96
N GLN A 302 -1.48 -4.93 -5.85
CA GLN A 302 -0.05 -4.82 -6.11
C GLN A 302 0.73 -5.44 -4.95
N PRO A 303 1.48 -6.53 -5.17
CA PRO A 303 2.40 -7.06 -4.15
C PRO A 303 3.40 -6.01 -3.70
N ILE A 304 3.64 -5.94 -2.39
CA ILE A 304 4.77 -5.18 -1.81
C ILE A 304 6.05 -6.00 -1.70
N ARG A 305 5.96 -7.30 -1.98
CA ARG A 305 7.10 -8.21 -2.05
C ARG A 305 6.76 -9.43 -2.90
N SER A 306 7.79 -10.07 -3.41
CA SER A 306 7.71 -11.34 -4.10
C SER A 306 9.04 -12.07 -3.94
N TYR A 307 8.96 -13.38 -3.76
CA TYR A 307 10.06 -14.26 -4.15
C TYR A 307 10.02 -14.48 -5.66
N SER A 308 11.15 -14.92 -6.24
CA SER A 308 11.22 -15.21 -7.67
C SER A 308 10.25 -16.34 -8.01
N LEU A 309 9.29 -16.08 -8.89
CA LEU A 309 8.37 -17.10 -9.42
C LEU A 309 8.77 -17.47 -10.84
N ASN A 310 8.68 -18.75 -11.17
CA ASN A 310 8.69 -19.14 -12.58
C ASN A 310 7.33 -18.78 -13.15
N LEU A 311 7.26 -17.87 -14.13
CA LEU A 311 6.00 -17.45 -14.72
C LEU A 311 5.63 -18.39 -15.87
N SER A 312 6.33 -18.36 -16.98
CA SER A 312 6.19 -19.29 -18.12
C SER A 312 7.24 -18.95 -19.19
N GLY A 313 7.51 -19.83 -20.14
CA GLY A 313 8.35 -19.54 -21.30
C GLY A 313 9.75 -19.06 -20.93
N ASN A 314 10.36 -19.70 -19.93
CA ASN A 314 11.62 -19.30 -19.29
C ASN A 314 11.63 -17.91 -18.63
N LYS A 315 10.48 -17.23 -18.49
CA LYS A 315 10.35 -15.98 -17.75
C LYS A 315 10.23 -16.25 -16.26
N LYS A 316 10.93 -15.44 -15.45
CA LYS A 316 10.79 -15.40 -14.00
C LYS A 316 10.39 -14.01 -13.52
N SER A 317 9.57 -13.93 -12.48
CA SER A 317 9.42 -12.66 -11.75
C SER A 317 10.67 -12.44 -10.90
N PRO A 318 11.12 -11.18 -10.72
CA PRO A 318 12.24 -10.90 -9.84
C PRO A 318 11.85 -11.07 -8.36
N LYS A 319 12.84 -11.35 -7.51
CA LYS A 319 12.71 -11.24 -6.05
C LYS A 319 12.78 -9.76 -5.66
N PHE A 320 11.89 -9.31 -4.77
CA PHE A 320 11.89 -7.93 -4.24
C PHE A 320 11.14 -7.83 -2.91
N ASP A 321 11.50 -6.85 -2.09
CA ASP A 321 10.69 -6.37 -0.95
C ASP A 321 10.77 -4.83 -0.93
N LEU A 322 9.64 -4.17 -1.16
CA LEU A 322 9.59 -2.71 -1.28
C LEU A 322 9.84 -1.99 0.05
N ILE A 323 9.65 -2.69 1.19
CA ILE A 323 9.86 -2.13 2.52
C ILE A 323 11.30 -2.44 2.99
N ARG A 324 11.67 -3.72 3.11
CA ARG A 324 12.98 -4.13 3.63
C ARG A 324 14.11 -4.02 2.61
N GLY A 325 13.80 -4.25 1.34
CA GLY A 325 14.80 -4.58 0.34
C GLY A 325 15.21 -6.05 0.41
N THR A 326 15.93 -6.50 -0.62
CA THR A 326 16.52 -7.83 -0.72
C THR A 326 17.86 -7.71 -1.46
N GLU A 327 18.64 -8.78 -1.49
CA GLU A 327 19.92 -8.79 -2.20
C GLU A 327 19.73 -8.43 -3.69
N GLY A 328 20.56 -7.51 -4.19
CA GLY A 328 20.48 -7.00 -5.56
C GLY A 328 19.43 -5.91 -5.81
N GLN A 329 18.57 -5.61 -4.84
CA GLN A 329 17.65 -4.46 -4.92
C GLN A 329 18.42 -3.15 -4.63
N THR A 330 18.33 -2.18 -5.53
CA THR A 330 19.09 -0.91 -5.46
C THR A 330 18.52 0.09 -4.47
N ILE A 331 17.21 0.05 -4.22
CA ILE A 331 16.52 0.96 -3.30
C ILE A 331 15.28 0.29 -2.69
N SER A 332 15.03 0.54 -1.42
CA SER A 332 13.83 0.18 -0.67
C SER A 332 13.44 1.32 0.27
N TYR A 333 12.27 1.24 0.91
CA TYR A 333 11.93 2.18 1.98
C TYR A 333 13.01 2.17 3.08
N LYS A 334 13.46 0.98 3.51
CA LYS A 334 14.49 0.83 4.53
C LYS A 334 15.81 1.50 4.12
N SER A 335 16.29 1.27 2.89
CA SER A 335 17.55 1.88 2.44
C SER A 335 17.44 3.41 2.37
N GLN A 336 16.28 3.95 2.00
CA GLN A 336 16.00 5.39 2.07
C GLN A 336 16.03 5.90 3.52
N LEU A 337 15.40 5.16 4.44
CA LEU A 337 15.38 5.50 5.86
C LEU A 337 16.79 5.48 6.47
N GLU A 338 17.62 4.50 6.12
CA GLU A 338 19.01 4.42 6.57
C GLU A 338 19.88 5.53 5.97
N LYS A 339 19.63 5.93 4.72
CA LYS A 339 20.38 7.01 4.06
C LYS A 339 20.06 8.40 4.61
N TYR A 340 18.78 8.72 4.79
CA TYR A 340 18.34 10.07 5.13
C TYR A 340 18.01 10.25 6.62
N TYR A 341 17.74 9.15 7.33
CA TYR A 341 17.38 9.14 8.75
C TYR A 341 18.13 8.04 9.53
N PRO A 342 19.48 7.96 9.44
CA PRO A 342 20.26 6.86 10.02
C PRO A 342 20.07 6.75 11.54
N SER A 343 20.15 7.89 12.25
CA SER A 343 20.10 7.96 13.72
C SER A 343 18.70 8.14 14.30
N LYS A 344 17.67 8.32 13.46
CA LYS A 344 16.31 8.55 13.95
C LYS A 344 15.67 7.25 14.39
N ARG A 345 15.05 7.32 15.57
CA ARG A 345 14.12 6.31 16.08
C ARG A 345 12.82 6.42 15.29
N THR A 346 12.30 5.29 14.82
CA THR A 346 11.03 5.25 14.09
C THR A 346 10.17 4.11 14.59
N PHE A 347 8.87 4.17 14.34
CA PHE A 347 7.94 3.11 14.74
C PHE A 347 8.39 1.71 14.28
N LEU A 348 8.84 1.56 13.03
CA LEU A 348 9.33 0.26 12.55
C LEU A 348 10.61 -0.17 13.25
N LYS A 349 11.57 0.75 13.46
CA LYS A 349 12.83 0.46 14.18
C LYS A 349 12.61 0.12 15.66
N GLU A 350 11.56 0.63 16.28
CA GLU A 350 11.27 0.48 17.71
C GLU A 350 10.31 -0.69 18.00
N ARG A 351 9.25 -0.84 17.19
CA ARG A 351 8.14 -1.77 17.46
C ARG A 351 8.18 -3.01 16.59
N GLN A 352 8.89 -2.98 15.46
CA GLN A 352 9.03 -4.12 14.54
C GLN A 352 10.50 -4.35 14.14
N SER A 353 11.45 -3.97 15.00
CA SER A 353 12.90 -3.95 14.72
C SER A 353 13.43 -5.27 14.18
N GLN A 354 13.06 -6.39 14.81
CA GLN A 354 13.52 -7.72 14.43
C GLN A 354 13.11 -8.07 13.01
N GLU A 355 11.83 -7.89 12.68
CA GLU A 355 11.31 -8.20 11.35
C GLU A 355 11.78 -7.20 10.29
N PHE A 356 11.90 -5.92 10.65
CA PHE A 356 12.43 -4.86 9.79
C PHE A 356 13.92 -5.05 9.44
N ASN A 357 14.68 -5.68 10.35
CA ASN A 357 16.10 -5.98 10.16
C ASN A 357 16.40 -7.36 9.58
N LYS A 358 15.40 -8.24 9.49
CA LYS A 358 15.54 -9.55 8.87
C LYS A 358 15.78 -9.43 7.36
N THR A 359 16.74 -10.18 6.85
CA THR A 359 16.94 -10.34 5.41
C THR A 359 15.73 -11.04 4.80
N PHE A 360 15.21 -10.46 3.72
CA PHE A 360 14.16 -11.06 2.90
C PHE A 360 14.75 -12.00 1.85
#